data_AF-A0A7C4NMY8-F1
#
_entry.id   AF-A0A7C4NMY8-F1
#
_cell.length_a   1.000
_cell.length_b   1.000
_cell.length_c   1.000
_cell.angle_alpha   90.00
_cell.angle_beta   90.00
_cell.angle_gamma   90.00
#
_symmetry.space_group_name_H-M   'P 1'
#
loop_
_entity.id
_entity.type
_entity.pdbx_description
1 polymer ?
#
loop_
_entity_poly.entity_id
_entity_poly.type
_entity_poly.pdbx_seq_one_letter_code
_entity_poly.pdbx_strand_id
1 'polypeptide(L)'
;MMKCSVCGRDELLPFKCKYCGEYFCAEHRLPEKHSCPGIFAAASPYEKEMKEVKIKIKAEEERLKTISRKSMLRELAHIVLSVILVSLVGLSLIGYESFLFMNPILLLVYIAGFALSYLLHELAHRLVASRNRVVAYFRLDPIGSLITLISAIPMLPIKFIAPGAVVLATPTTIRVVGSTSFWGPATNLILSVILYI
;
A
#
# COMPACT_ATOMS: atom_id res chain seq x y z
N MET A 1 -55.69 34.20 -5.58
CA MET A 1 -55.99 32.76 -5.73
C MET A 1 -55.18 32.26 -6.91
N MET A 2 -54.64 31.03 -6.85
CA MET A 2 -53.95 30.45 -8.00
C MET A 2 -54.83 29.36 -8.62
N LYS A 3 -54.84 29.31 -9.94
CA LYS A 3 -55.59 28.30 -10.69
C LYS A 3 -54.74 27.06 -10.89
N CYS A 4 -55.40 25.90 -10.86
CA CYS A 4 -54.77 24.65 -11.28
C CYS A 4 -54.48 24.69 -12.78
N SER A 5 -53.24 24.36 -13.19
CA SER A 5 -52.85 24.31 -14.62
C SER A 5 -53.61 23.26 -15.45
N VAL A 6 -54.23 22.26 -14.81
CA VAL A 6 -54.97 21.19 -15.52
C VAL A 6 -56.46 21.50 -15.65
N CYS A 7 -57.13 21.84 -14.54
CA CYS A 7 -58.58 22.00 -14.50
C CYS A 7 -59.07 23.45 -14.33
N GLY A 8 -58.17 24.41 -14.13
CA GLY A 8 -58.51 25.84 -14.01
C GLY A 8 -59.23 26.24 -12.72
N ARG A 9 -59.50 25.30 -11.80
CA ARG A 9 -60.15 25.58 -10.50
C ARG A 9 -59.26 26.51 -9.67
N ASP A 10 -59.87 27.57 -9.12
CA ASP A 10 -59.23 28.46 -8.17
C ASP A 10 -59.07 27.76 -6.82
N GLU A 11 -57.83 27.55 -6.40
CA GLU A 11 -57.52 26.90 -5.13
C GLU A 11 -56.92 27.93 -4.16
N LEU A 12 -57.41 27.91 -2.91
CA LEU A 12 -56.89 28.78 -1.85
C LEU A 12 -55.48 28.33 -1.42
N LEU A 13 -55.22 27.01 -1.44
CA LEU A 13 -53.95 26.40 -1.06
C LEU A 13 -53.43 25.49 -2.20
N PRO A 14 -52.80 26.07 -3.23
CA PRO A 14 -52.31 25.32 -4.38
C PRO A 14 -51.04 24.50 -4.05
N PHE A 15 -50.92 23.30 -4.62
CA PHE A 15 -49.71 22.48 -4.51
C PHE A 15 -48.73 22.79 -5.64
N LYS A 16 -47.51 23.19 -5.30
CA LYS A 16 -46.43 23.38 -6.28
C LYS A 16 -45.70 22.06 -6.54
N CYS A 17 -45.67 21.59 -7.78
CA CYS A 17 -44.94 20.37 -8.15
C CYS A 17 -43.42 20.62 -8.12
N LYS A 18 -42.64 19.72 -7.51
CA LYS A 18 -41.16 19.83 -7.42
C LYS A 18 -40.44 19.55 -8.74
N TYR A 19 -41.13 18.93 -9.71
CA TYR A 19 -40.54 18.49 -10.97
C TYR A 19 -40.80 19.49 -12.11
N CYS A 20 -42.05 19.95 -12.31
CA CYS A 20 -42.39 20.94 -13.34
C CYS A 20 -42.55 22.38 -12.82
N GLY A 21 -42.64 22.59 -11.50
CA GLY A 21 -42.72 23.93 -10.89
C GLY A 21 -44.10 24.59 -10.94
N GLU A 22 -45.09 23.98 -11.60
CA GLU A 22 -46.46 24.50 -11.72
C GLU A 22 -47.36 24.22 -10.50
N TYR A 23 -48.53 24.86 -10.46
CA TYR A 23 -49.49 24.81 -9.36
C TYR A 23 -50.73 23.96 -9.69
N PHE A 24 -51.10 23.08 -8.77
CA PHE A 24 -52.20 22.12 -8.95
C PHE A 24 -53.14 22.06 -7.75
N CYS A 25 -54.39 21.65 -7.99
CA CYS A 25 -55.38 21.37 -6.94
C CYS A 25 -55.09 20.03 -6.23
N ALA A 26 -55.84 19.74 -5.16
CA ALA A 26 -55.69 18.50 -4.38
C ALA A 26 -55.87 17.22 -5.22
N GLU A 27 -56.68 17.28 -6.28
CA GLU A 27 -56.95 16.16 -7.19
C GLU A 27 -55.81 15.92 -8.19
N HIS A 28 -55.17 16.98 -8.70
CA HIS A 28 -54.10 16.91 -9.71
C HIS A 28 -52.68 17.03 -9.14
N ARG A 29 -52.52 17.03 -7.81
CA ARG A 29 -51.22 17.24 -7.13
C ARG A 29 -50.14 16.17 -7.43
N LEU A 30 -50.54 14.94 -7.77
CA LEU A 30 -49.59 13.86 -8.06
C LEU A 30 -49.04 13.98 -9.49
N PRO A 31 -47.73 13.75 -9.71
CA PRO A 31 -47.10 13.82 -11.04
C PRO A 31 -47.81 13.01 -12.14
N GLU A 32 -48.37 11.85 -11.80
CA GLU A 32 -49.10 10.98 -12.74
C GLU A 32 -50.44 11.59 -13.18
N LYS A 33 -51.09 12.37 -12.30
CA LYS A 33 -52.42 12.95 -12.55
C LYS A 33 -52.41 14.24 -13.37
N HIS A 34 -51.23 14.84 -13.58
CA HIS A 34 -51.07 16.00 -14.45
C HIS A 34 -50.06 15.75 -15.57
N SER A 35 -49.76 14.47 -15.87
CA SER A 35 -48.80 14.07 -16.91
C SER A 35 -47.50 14.87 -16.84
N CYS A 36 -46.91 14.92 -15.65
CA CYS A 36 -45.78 15.79 -15.36
C CYS A 36 -44.62 15.51 -16.32
N PRO A 37 -44.12 16.51 -17.08
CA PRO A 37 -43.00 16.32 -18.00
C PRO A 37 -41.70 15.94 -17.27
N GLY A 38 -41.59 16.31 -15.98
CA GLY A 38 -40.43 16.02 -15.13
C GLY A 38 -40.53 14.72 -14.32
N ILE A 39 -41.56 13.88 -14.52
CA ILE A 39 -41.74 12.65 -13.74
C ILE A 39 -40.59 11.65 -13.95
N PHE A 40 -40.04 11.60 -15.17
CA PHE A 40 -38.92 10.74 -15.53
C PHE A 40 -37.59 11.18 -14.89
N ALA A 41 -37.50 12.41 -14.39
CA ALA A 41 -36.32 12.87 -13.66
C ALA A 41 -36.32 12.41 -12.19
N ALA A 42 -37.41 11.81 -11.70
CA ALA A 42 -37.48 11.25 -10.36
C ALA A 42 -36.75 9.91 -10.30
N ALA A 43 -35.54 9.91 -9.72
CA ALA A 43 -34.85 8.67 -9.41
C ALA A 43 -35.71 7.80 -8.47
N SER A 44 -35.98 6.58 -8.91
CA SER A 44 -36.66 5.55 -8.13
C SER A 44 -35.90 5.27 -6.82
N PRO A 45 -36.57 4.77 -5.77
CA PRO A 45 -35.90 4.35 -4.54
C PRO A 45 -34.73 3.38 -4.81
N TYR A 46 -34.92 2.43 -5.74
CA TYR A 46 -33.90 1.49 -6.17
C TYR A 46 -32.67 2.17 -6.80
N GLU A 47 -32.86 3.17 -7.66
CA GLU A 47 -31.74 3.91 -8.27
C GLU A 47 -30.93 4.69 -7.23
N LYS A 48 -31.60 5.23 -6.20
CA LYS A 48 -30.93 5.92 -5.09
C LYS A 48 -30.08 4.94 -4.27
N GLU A 49 -30.66 3.80 -3.88
CA GLU A 49 -29.95 2.75 -3.16
C GLU A 49 -28.74 2.25 -3.95
N MET A 50 -28.89 1.98 -5.24
CA MET A 50 -27.80 1.52 -6.09
C MET A 50 -26.69 2.58 -6.23
N LYS A 51 -27.03 3.86 -6.28
CA LYS A 51 -26.05 4.96 -6.30
C LYS A 51 -25.28 5.03 -4.98
N GLU A 52 -25.95 4.88 -3.84
CA GLU A 52 -25.31 4.87 -2.53
C GLU A 52 -24.36 3.68 -2.36
N VAL A 53 -24.77 2.48 -2.81
CA VAL A 53 -23.90 1.29 -2.80
C VAL A 53 -22.65 1.52 -3.64
N LYS A 54 -22.78 2.08 -4.85
CA LYS A 54 -21.63 2.41 -5.71
C LYS A 54 -20.67 3.40 -5.05
N ILE A 55 -21.19 4.42 -4.38
CA ILE A 55 -20.38 5.40 -3.64
C ILE A 55 -19.60 4.70 -2.52
N LYS A 56 -20.25 3.82 -1.74
CA LYS A 56 -19.61 3.06 -0.66
C LYS A 56 -18.51 2.13 -1.17
N ILE A 57 -18.76 1.40 -2.26
CA ILE A 57 -17.76 0.52 -2.89
C ILE A 57 -16.55 1.34 -3.35
N LYS A 58 -16.78 2.44 -4.07
CA LYS A 58 -15.70 3.31 -4.55
C LYS A 58 -14.86 3.89 -3.41
N ALA A 59 -15.53 4.32 -2.32
CA ALA A 59 -14.83 4.83 -1.14
C ALA A 59 -13.97 3.77 -0.46
N GLU A 60 -14.45 2.52 -0.35
CA GLU A 60 -13.66 1.42 0.23
C GLU A 60 -12.49 1.03 -0.68
N GLU A 61 -12.67 0.99 -2.00
CA GLU A 61 -11.58 0.76 -2.94
C GLU A 61 -10.48 1.83 -2.84
N GLU A 62 -10.86 3.11 -2.73
CA GLU A 62 -9.93 4.22 -2.53
C GLU A 62 -9.19 4.11 -1.19
N ARG A 63 -9.89 3.70 -0.13
CA ARG A 63 -9.30 3.45 1.19
C ARG A 63 -8.28 2.31 1.13
N LEU A 64 -8.60 1.19 0.50
CA LEU A 64 -7.69 0.05 0.34
C LEU A 64 -6.44 0.42 -0.48
N LYS A 65 -6.61 1.16 -1.58
CA LYS A 65 -5.48 1.69 -2.37
C LYS A 65 -4.58 2.59 -1.53
N THR A 66 -5.17 3.46 -0.70
CA THR A 66 -4.41 4.35 0.19
C THR A 66 -3.63 3.59 1.26
N ILE A 67 -4.24 2.57 1.88
CA ILE A 67 -3.56 1.70 2.85
C ILE A 67 -2.40 0.95 2.20
N SER A 68 -2.62 0.37 1.01
CA SER A 68 -1.59 -0.33 0.24
C SER A 68 -0.42 0.59 -0.10
N ARG A 69 -0.69 1.80 -0.60
CA ARG A 69 0.34 2.81 -0.92
C ARG A 69 1.15 3.21 0.31
N LYS A 70 0.50 3.47 1.46
CA LYS A 70 1.20 3.77 2.72
C LYS A 70 2.06 2.59 3.20
N SER A 71 1.60 1.35 3.02
CA SER A 71 2.38 0.16 3.36
C SER A 71 3.63 0.04 2.49
N MET A 72 3.48 0.23 1.18
CA MET A 72 4.58 0.20 0.21
C MET A 72 5.63 1.29 0.48
N LEU A 73 5.22 2.52 0.79
CA LEU A 73 6.16 3.60 1.12
C LEU A 73 6.94 3.31 2.40
N ARG A 74 6.30 2.73 3.42
CA ARG A 74 6.98 2.31 4.66
C ARG A 74 7.96 1.16 4.41
N GLU A 75 7.55 0.17 3.61
CA GLU A 75 8.43 -0.93 3.21
C GLU A 75 9.69 -0.39 2.50
N LEU A 76 9.51 0.51 1.53
CA LEU A 76 10.63 1.13 0.83
C LEU A 76 11.55 1.91 1.78
N ALA A 77 10.99 2.70 2.70
CA ALA A 77 11.77 3.43 3.69
C ALA A 77 12.59 2.49 4.59
N HIS A 78 12.00 1.37 5.02
CA HIS A 78 12.70 0.35 5.80
C HIS A 78 13.82 -0.32 4.99
N ILE A 79 13.58 -0.67 3.72
CA ILE A 79 14.60 -1.26 2.84
C ILE A 79 15.78 -0.29 2.69
N VAL A 80 15.51 0.97 2.35
CA VAL A 80 16.56 1.99 2.18
C VAL A 80 17.39 2.15 3.46
N LEU A 81 16.73 2.26 4.62
CA LEU A 81 17.42 2.37 5.90
C LEU A 81 18.26 1.12 6.21
N SER A 82 17.75 -0.07 5.91
CA SER A 82 18.49 -1.31 6.11
C SER A 82 19.72 -1.41 5.19
N VAL A 83 19.61 -1.01 3.92
CA VAL A 83 20.73 -0.98 2.97
C VAL A 83 21.83 -0.03 3.46
N ILE A 84 21.45 1.15 3.98
CA ILE A 84 22.41 2.10 4.57
C ILE A 84 23.14 1.45 5.76
N LEU A 85 22.40 0.81 6.69
CA LEU A 85 23.00 0.14 7.85
C LEU A 85 23.96 -0.98 7.45
N VAL A 86 23.55 -1.85 6.52
CA VAL A 86 24.39 -2.96 6.04
C VAL A 86 25.63 -2.45 5.32
N SER A 87 25.48 -1.40 4.51
CA SER A 87 26.62 -0.77 3.82
C SER A 87 27.61 -0.16 4.80
N LEU A 88 27.12 0.48 5.87
CA LEU A 88 27.96 1.02 6.95
C LEU A 88 28.75 -0.09 7.66
N VAL A 89 28.10 -1.22 7.97
CA VAL A 89 28.80 -2.41 8.52
C VAL A 89 29.83 -2.94 7.53
N GLY A 90 29.50 -3.00 6.24
CA GLY A 90 30.43 -3.37 5.18
C GLY A 90 31.67 -2.46 5.16
N LEU A 91 31.48 -1.15 5.26
CA LEU A 91 32.59 -0.17 5.32
C LEU A 91 33.44 -0.34 6.58
N SER A 92 32.83 -0.69 7.71
CA SER A 92 33.53 -0.99 8.97
C SER A 92 34.58 -2.10 8.82
N LEU A 93 34.38 -3.06 7.90
CA LEU A 93 35.31 -4.17 7.67
C LEU A 93 36.64 -3.73 7.04
N ILE A 94 36.62 -2.67 6.23
CA ILE A 94 37.83 -2.10 5.61
C ILE A 94 38.49 -1.09 6.57
N GLY A 95 37.74 -0.60 7.55
CA GLY A 95 38.15 0.47 8.46
C GLY A 95 37.82 1.85 7.88
N TYR A 96 37.22 2.71 8.71
CA TYR A 96 36.81 4.05 8.29
C TYR A 96 37.99 4.97 7.93
N GLU A 97 39.18 4.71 8.46
CA GLU A 97 40.37 5.48 8.11
C GLU A 97 40.78 5.26 6.64
N SER A 98 40.65 4.02 6.16
CA SER A 98 40.99 3.66 4.78
C SER A 98 39.99 4.20 3.75
N PHE A 99 38.77 4.54 4.18
CA PHE A 99 37.71 5.08 3.32
C PHE A 99 38.13 6.37 2.60
N LEU A 100 38.78 7.31 3.30
CA LEU A 100 39.15 8.62 2.74
C LEU A 100 40.29 8.55 1.72
N PHE A 101 41.08 7.47 1.75
CA PHE A 101 42.24 7.28 0.87
C PHE A 101 41.96 6.31 -0.29
N MET A 102 40.80 5.65 -0.32
CA MET A 102 40.44 4.72 -1.38
C MET A 102 40.01 5.44 -2.67
N ASN A 103 40.26 4.78 -3.80
CA ASN A 103 39.73 5.24 -5.08
C ASN A 103 38.18 5.24 -5.03
N PRO A 104 37.52 6.36 -5.39
CA PRO A 104 36.07 6.49 -5.28
C PRO A 104 35.29 5.46 -6.11
N ILE A 105 35.85 4.98 -7.22
CA ILE A 105 35.24 3.95 -8.07
C ILE A 105 35.23 2.60 -7.34
N LEU A 106 36.36 2.20 -6.75
CA LEU A 106 36.45 0.95 -5.98
C LEU A 106 35.53 0.97 -4.77
N LEU A 107 35.46 2.10 -4.06
CA LEU A 107 34.55 2.30 -2.95
C LEU A 107 33.09 2.15 -3.37
N LEU A 108 32.70 2.74 -4.50
CA LEU A 108 31.35 2.63 -5.05
C LEU A 108 31.01 1.17 -5.39
N VAL A 109 31.92 0.46 -6.06
CA VAL A 109 31.76 -0.95 -6.41
C VAL A 109 31.59 -1.80 -5.14
N TYR A 110 32.38 -1.52 -4.09
CA TYR A 110 32.29 -2.23 -2.81
C TYR A 110 30.94 -2.02 -2.13
N ILE A 111 30.49 -0.77 -1.98
CA ILE A 111 29.18 -0.43 -1.39
C ILE A 111 28.06 -1.06 -2.21
N ALA A 112 28.13 -0.94 -3.54
CA ALA A 112 27.13 -1.51 -4.45
C ALA A 112 27.07 -3.04 -4.33
N GLY A 113 28.22 -3.72 -4.21
CA GLY A 113 28.30 -5.17 -4.03
C GLY A 113 27.63 -5.62 -2.73
N PHE A 114 27.93 -4.95 -1.61
CA PHE A 114 27.29 -5.22 -0.32
C PHE A 114 25.78 -4.99 -0.36
N ALA A 115 25.36 -3.84 -0.89
CA ALA A 115 23.95 -3.50 -1.03
C ALA A 115 23.22 -4.52 -1.92
N LEU A 116 23.80 -4.90 -3.06
CA LEU A 116 23.19 -5.85 -4.00
C LEU A 116 23.08 -7.25 -3.39
N SER A 117 24.14 -7.74 -2.74
CA SER A 117 24.14 -9.03 -2.06
C SER A 117 23.03 -9.11 -1.01
N TYR A 118 22.92 -8.08 -0.16
CA TYR A 118 21.85 -7.98 0.83
C TYR A 118 20.45 -7.84 0.20
N LEU A 119 20.28 -7.06 -0.85
CA LEU A 119 19.00 -6.92 -1.53
C LEU A 119 18.54 -8.23 -2.16
N LEU A 120 19.46 -9.00 -2.76
CA LEU A 120 19.16 -10.32 -3.32
C LEU A 120 18.77 -11.32 -2.22
N HIS A 121 19.45 -11.28 -1.08
CA HIS A 121 19.07 -12.05 0.12
C HIS A 121 17.62 -11.78 0.55
N GLU A 122 17.28 -10.52 0.74
CA GLU A 122 15.94 -10.14 1.22
C GLU A 122 14.86 -10.39 0.16
N LEU A 123 15.20 -10.18 -1.12
CA LEU A 123 14.34 -10.50 -2.24
C LEU A 123 14.06 -12.00 -2.31
N ALA A 124 15.04 -12.86 -2.01
CA ALA A 124 14.85 -14.30 -2.00
C ALA A 124 13.80 -14.74 -0.98
N HIS A 125 13.87 -14.22 0.26
CA HIS A 125 12.82 -14.41 1.26
C HIS A 125 11.45 -14.00 0.73
N ARG A 126 11.36 -12.81 0.12
CA ARG A 126 10.09 -12.27 -0.42
C ARG A 126 9.55 -13.08 -1.60
N LEU A 127 10.41 -13.51 -2.52
CA LEU A 127 10.02 -14.26 -3.72
C LEU A 127 9.49 -15.64 -3.35
N VAL A 128 10.13 -16.32 -2.39
CA VAL A 128 9.68 -17.64 -1.93
C VAL A 128 8.32 -17.54 -1.23
N ALA A 129 8.12 -16.53 -0.38
CA ALA A 129 6.81 -16.26 0.20
C ALA A 129 5.75 -15.99 -0.88
N SER A 130 6.08 -15.11 -1.84
CA SER A 130 5.15 -14.73 -2.93
C SER A 130 4.80 -15.92 -3.83
N ARG A 131 5.76 -16.81 -4.14
CA ARG A 131 5.52 -18.02 -4.92
C ARG A 131 4.54 -18.97 -4.23
N ASN A 132 4.51 -18.96 -2.90
CA ASN A 132 3.56 -19.70 -2.09
C ASN A 132 2.24 -18.94 -1.84
N ARG A 133 1.99 -17.84 -2.57
CA ARG A 133 0.80 -16.97 -2.45
C ARG A 133 0.64 -16.35 -1.05
N VAL A 134 1.74 -16.18 -0.34
CA VAL A 134 1.79 -15.59 1.00
C VAL A 134 2.09 -14.11 0.86
N VAL A 135 1.25 -13.28 1.47
CA VAL A 135 1.52 -11.84 1.56
C VAL A 135 2.64 -11.61 2.56
N ALA A 136 3.72 -10.95 2.12
CA ALA A 136 4.90 -10.70 2.92
C ALA A 136 5.44 -9.29 2.71
N TYR A 137 5.96 -8.69 3.76
CA TYR A 137 6.48 -7.31 3.76
C TYR A 137 7.81 -7.24 4.49
N PHE A 138 8.75 -6.47 3.95
CA PHE A 138 9.96 -6.13 4.71
C PHE A 138 9.65 -5.16 5.85
N ARG A 139 10.18 -5.46 7.04
CA ARG A 139 10.14 -4.56 8.20
C ARG A 139 11.52 -4.47 8.82
N LEU A 140 11.92 -3.23 9.13
CA LEU A 140 13.10 -3.00 9.94
C LEU A 140 12.79 -3.43 11.38
N ASP A 141 13.67 -4.24 11.96
CA ASP A 141 13.55 -4.67 13.35
C ASP A 141 14.31 -3.69 14.24
N PRO A 142 13.68 -3.04 15.23
CA PRO A 142 14.36 -2.04 16.07
C PRO A 142 15.57 -2.60 16.83
N ILE A 143 15.46 -3.83 17.35
CA ILE A 143 16.53 -4.45 18.14
C ILE A 143 17.66 -4.89 17.22
N GLY A 144 17.34 -5.62 16.14
CA GLY A 144 18.30 -6.08 15.16
C GLY A 144 19.02 -4.93 14.43
N SER A 145 18.32 -3.85 14.09
CA SER A 145 18.94 -2.64 13.53
C SER A 145 19.87 -1.93 14.51
N LEU A 146 19.52 -1.88 15.79
CA LEU A 146 20.42 -1.37 16.84
C LEU A 146 21.67 -2.24 16.99
N ILE A 147 21.51 -3.57 17.03
CA ILE A 147 22.65 -4.51 17.09
C ILE A 147 23.54 -4.34 15.85
N THR A 148 22.93 -4.25 14.67
CA THR A 148 23.64 -4.02 13.39
C THR A 148 24.42 -2.71 13.44
N LEU A 149 23.79 -1.63 13.94
CA LEU A 149 24.44 -0.32 14.09
C LEU A 149 25.62 -0.37 15.06
N ILE A 150 25.46 -1.01 16.22
CA ILE A 150 26.56 -1.18 17.19
C ILE A 150 27.70 -1.97 16.54
N SER A 151 27.39 -3.03 15.79
CA SER A 151 28.39 -3.85 15.11
C SER A 151 29.21 -3.08 14.05
N ALA A 152 28.69 -1.96 13.55
CA ALA A 152 29.40 -1.07 12.62
C ALA A 152 30.59 -0.35 13.27
N ILE A 153 30.78 -0.43 14.59
CA ILE A 153 31.97 0.08 15.26
C ILE A 153 33.19 -0.76 14.83
N PRO A 154 34.26 -0.17 14.25
CA PRO A 154 35.40 -0.91 13.71
C PRO A 154 36.13 -1.77 14.75
N MET A 155 36.12 -1.36 16.01
CA MET A 155 36.79 -2.04 17.13
C MET A 155 36.16 -3.40 17.50
N LEU A 156 34.94 -3.69 17.03
CA LEU A 156 34.27 -4.96 17.31
C LEU A 156 34.68 -6.03 16.29
N PRO A 157 35.24 -7.18 16.74
CA PRO A 157 35.73 -8.24 15.85
C PRO A 157 34.60 -9.05 15.20
N ILE A 158 33.42 -9.11 15.84
CA ILE A 158 32.27 -9.85 15.32
C ILE A 158 31.24 -8.86 14.77
N LYS A 159 30.88 -9.02 13.49
CA LYS A 159 29.87 -8.21 12.82
C LYS A 159 28.56 -8.99 12.75
N PHE A 160 27.50 -8.43 13.33
CA PHE A 160 26.15 -8.99 13.26
C PHE A 160 25.30 -8.17 12.30
N ILE A 161 24.75 -8.82 11.27
CA ILE A 161 23.94 -8.15 10.26
C ILE A 161 22.52 -8.73 10.32
N ALA A 162 21.63 -8.01 11.01
CA ALA A 162 20.23 -8.39 11.15
C ALA A 162 19.33 -7.13 11.24
N PRO A 163 19.36 -6.24 10.24
CA PRO A 163 18.66 -4.94 10.33
C PRO A 163 17.13 -5.08 10.29
N GLY A 164 16.60 -6.17 9.76
CA GLY A 164 15.16 -6.38 9.60
C GLY A 164 14.84 -7.80 9.18
N ALA A 165 13.57 -8.02 8.84
CA ALA A 165 13.05 -9.31 8.40
C ALA A 165 11.85 -9.16 7.45
N VAL A 166 11.69 -10.15 6.56
CA VAL A 166 10.43 -10.39 5.84
C VAL A 166 9.38 -10.96 6.79
N VAL A 167 8.36 -10.17 7.09
CA VAL A 167 7.22 -10.57 7.92
C VAL A 167 6.13 -11.18 7.04
N LEU A 168 5.72 -12.41 7.35
CA LEU A 168 4.59 -13.09 6.71
C LEU A 168 3.28 -12.59 7.35
N ALA A 169 2.45 -11.91 6.57
CA ALA A 169 1.23 -11.27 7.07
C ALA A 169 0.01 -12.21 7.09
N THR A 170 0.13 -13.39 6.49
CA THR A 170 -0.94 -14.37 6.40
C THR A 170 -0.55 -15.65 7.15
N PRO A 171 -1.49 -16.35 7.81
CA PRO A 171 -1.22 -17.65 8.43
C PRO A 171 -0.70 -18.65 7.39
N THR A 172 0.39 -19.34 7.70
CA THR A 172 1.08 -20.26 6.77
C THR A 172 1.56 -21.52 7.46
N THR A 173 2.01 -22.49 6.67
CA THR A 173 2.56 -23.75 7.18
C THR A 173 4.05 -23.60 7.55
N ILE A 174 4.51 -24.40 8.52
CA ILE A 174 5.91 -24.45 8.93
C ILE A 174 6.88 -24.74 7.77
N ARG A 175 6.42 -25.50 6.76
CA ARG A 175 7.19 -25.80 5.55
C ARG A 175 7.49 -24.54 4.74
N VAL A 176 6.51 -23.63 4.61
CA VAL A 176 6.68 -22.37 3.88
C VAL A 176 7.55 -21.40 4.68
N VAL A 177 7.38 -21.35 6.01
CA VAL A 177 8.24 -20.56 6.90
C VAL A 177 9.69 -21.02 6.78
N GLY A 178 9.95 -22.31 6.97
CA GLY A 178 11.31 -22.87 6.91
C GLY A 178 11.96 -22.71 5.53
N SER A 179 11.20 -22.93 4.45
CA SER A 179 11.68 -22.68 3.09
C SER A 179 12.04 -21.20 2.90
N THR A 180 11.16 -20.29 3.32
CA THR A 180 11.42 -18.85 3.25
C THR A 180 12.71 -18.51 4.00
N SER A 181 12.87 -18.93 5.25
CA SER A 181 14.07 -18.66 6.06
C SER A 181 15.37 -19.25 5.49
N PHE A 182 15.30 -20.35 4.75
CA PHE A 182 16.47 -21.00 4.14
C PHE A 182 17.00 -20.25 2.90
N TRP A 183 16.10 -19.74 2.05
CA TRP A 183 16.50 -19.24 0.73
C TRP A 183 17.31 -17.94 0.74
N GLY A 184 17.10 -17.04 1.73
CA GLY A 184 17.93 -15.84 1.87
C GLY A 184 19.41 -16.19 2.09
N PRO A 185 19.76 -16.96 3.14
CA PRO A 185 21.12 -17.45 3.34
C PRO A 185 21.67 -18.24 2.15
N ALA A 186 20.84 -19.09 1.53
CA ALA A 186 21.24 -19.86 0.36
C ALA A 186 21.64 -18.96 -0.82
N THR A 187 20.95 -17.83 -1.07
CA THR A 187 21.36 -16.91 -2.13
C THR A 187 22.73 -16.29 -1.89
N ASN A 188 23.08 -15.95 -0.66
CA ASN A 188 24.41 -15.41 -0.36
C ASN A 188 25.50 -16.48 -0.54
N LEU A 189 25.22 -17.72 -0.15
CA LEU A 189 26.14 -18.83 -0.37
C LEU A 189 26.37 -19.07 -1.88
N ILE A 190 25.31 -19.06 -2.68
CA ILE A 190 25.40 -19.21 -4.14
C ILE A 190 26.19 -18.05 -4.75
N LEU A 191 25.88 -16.80 -4.38
CA LEU A 191 26.62 -15.63 -4.84
C LEU A 191 28.09 -15.71 -4.48
N SER A 192 28.40 -16.16 -3.26
CA SER A 192 29.78 -16.37 -2.81
C SER A 192 30.50 -17.41 -3.69
N VAL A 193 29.86 -18.53 -4.03
CA VAL A 193 30.49 -19.55 -4.89
C VAL A 193 30.71 -19.02 -6.31
N ILE A 194 29.74 -18.30 -6.88
CA ILE A 194 29.82 -17.77 -8.25
C ILE A 194 30.89 -16.67 -8.36
N LEU A 195 30.98 -15.77 -7.39
CA LEU A 195 31.89 -14.62 -7.43
C LEU A 195 33.30 -14.92 -6.92
N TYR A 196 33.48 -16.07 -6.25
CA TYR A 196 34.78 -16.54 -5.78
C TYR A 196 35.58 -17.29 -6.85
N ILE A 197 34.88 -17.83 -7.86
CA ILE A 197 35.49 -18.43 -9.07
C ILE A 197 35.84 -17.31 -10.05
#